data_AF-A0A9Q0S6X8-F1
#
_entry.id   AF-A0A9Q0S6X8-F1
#
_cell.length_a   1.000
_cell.length_b   1.000
_cell.length_c   1.000
_cell.angle_alpha   90.00
_cell.angle_beta   90.00
_cell.angle_gamma   90.00
#
_symmetry.space_group_name_H-M   'P 1'
#
loop_
_entity.id
_entity.type
_entity.pdbx_description
1 polymer ?
#
loop_
_entity_poly.entity_id
_entity_poly.type
_entity_poly.pdbx_seq_one_letter_code
_entity_poly.pdbx_strand_id
1 'polypeptide(L)'
;MWSITIIHILIYFNLILAQDDITKIIENSGYPAELHTVVTDDDYILSVHRIPLREPTRKIALLMHGLHCTAFEFLVTGRSSSL
;
A
#
# COMPACT_ATOMS: atom_id res chain seq x y z
N MET A 1 -28.03 -3.84 17.01
CA MET A 1 -27.93 -3.18 15.68
C MET A 1 -26.88 -2.08 15.70
N TRP A 2 -27.02 -1.05 16.55
CA TRP A 2 -26.05 0.04 16.69
C TRP A 2 -24.63 -0.39 17.11
N SER A 3 -24.48 -1.41 17.97
CA SER A 3 -23.15 -1.88 18.41
C SER A 3 -22.30 -2.49 17.29
N ILE A 4 -22.91 -3.15 16.30
CA ILE A 4 -22.18 -3.73 15.17
C ILE A 4 -21.71 -2.62 14.24
N THR A 5 -22.55 -1.61 14.01
CA THR A 5 -22.19 -0.42 13.23
C THR A 5 -21.06 0.37 13.90
N ILE A 6 -21.10 0.52 15.22
CA ILE A 6 -20.03 1.18 15.99
C ILE A 6 -18.73 0.38 15.91
N ILE A 7 -18.78 -0.95 16.02
CA ILE A 7 -17.58 -1.79 15.88
C ILE A 7 -16.98 -1.67 14.47
N HIS A 8 -17.81 -1.69 13.41
CA HIS A 8 -17.31 -1.46 12.05
C HIS A 8 -16.67 -0.08 11.92
N ILE A 9 -17.33 0.98 12.39
CA ILE A 9 -16.78 2.35 12.36
C ILE A 9 -15.47 2.42 13.14
N LEU A 10 -15.38 1.80 14.31
CA LEU A 10 -14.15 1.79 15.12
C LEU A 10 -13.04 0.98 14.46
N ILE A 11 -13.35 -0.13 13.79
CA ILE A 11 -12.37 -0.90 13.02
C ILE A 11 -11.89 -0.07 11.82
N TYR A 12 -12.79 0.51 11.03
CA TYR A 12 -12.43 1.38 9.91
C TYR A 12 -11.63 2.60 10.37
N PHE A 13 -12.01 3.21 11.50
CA PHE A 13 -11.28 4.34 12.06
C PHE A 13 -9.88 3.97 12.52
N ASN A 14 -9.70 2.84 13.23
CA ASN A 14 -8.37 2.35 13.61
C ASN A 14 -7.54 1.96 12.38
N LEU A 15 -8.15 1.40 11.33
CA LEU A 15 -7.48 1.06 10.09
C LEU A 15 -7.03 2.30 9.31
N ILE A 16 -7.85 3.36 9.31
CA ILE A 16 -7.54 4.65 8.65
C ILE A 16 -6.44 5.41 9.41
N LEU A 17 -6.43 5.33 10.75
CA LEU A 17 -5.41 5.99 11.58
C LEU A 17 -4.11 5.19 11.70
N ALA A 18 -4.12 3.89 11.38
CA ALA A 18 -2.92 3.10 11.21
C ALA A 18 -2.24 3.53 9.90
N GLN A 19 -1.52 4.66 9.97
CA GLN A 19 -0.58 5.07 8.94
C GLN A 19 0.61 4.10 8.97
N ASP A 20 0.40 2.87 8.50
CA ASP A 20 1.49 1.95 8.27
C ASP A 20 2.27 2.45 7.06
N ASP A 21 3.54 2.77 7.29
CA ASP A 21 4.47 3.15 6.24
C ASP A 21 4.70 1.91 5.37
N ILE A 22 4.03 1.86 4.21
CA ILE A 22 4.12 0.77 3.22
C ILE A 22 5.59 0.42 2.92
N THR A 23 6.47 1.41 2.93
CA THR A 23 7.92 1.25 2.78
C THR A 23 8.48 0.29 3.84
N LYS A 24 8.12 0.47 5.11
CA LYS A 24 8.54 -0.40 6.21
C LYS A 24 7.98 -1.82 6.07
N ILE A 25 6.76 -1.98 5.59
CA ILE A 25 6.17 -3.31 5.36
C ILE A 25 6.99 -4.07 4.30
N ILE A 26 7.35 -3.39 3.21
CA ILE A 26 8.18 -3.93 2.14
C ILE A 26 9.59 -4.30 2.68
N GLU A 27 10.21 -3.38 3.41
CA GLU A 27 11.54 -3.57 4.01
C GLU A 27 11.57 -4.72 5.02
N ASN A 28 10.58 -4.79 5.91
CA ASN A 28 10.43 -5.87 6.88
C ASN A 28 10.20 -7.23 6.19
N SER A 29 9.66 -7.23 4.97
CA SER A 29 9.51 -8.42 4.14
C SER A 29 10.81 -8.83 3.40
N GLY A 30 11.90 -8.07 3.59
CA GLY A 30 13.22 -8.31 3.03
C GLY A 30 13.41 -7.80 1.60
N TYR A 31 12.57 -6.86 1.15
CA TYR A 31 12.67 -6.25 -0.17
C TYR A 31 13.11 -4.78 -0.06
N PRO A 32 13.88 -4.25 -1.02
CA PRO A 32 14.14 -2.81 -1.07
C PRO A 32 12.83 -2.06 -1.37
N ALA A 33 12.70 -0.85 -0.84
CA ALA A 33 11.52 -0.02 -1.03
C ALA A 33 11.93 1.40 -1.47
N GLU A 34 11.17 1.95 -2.41
CA GLU A 34 11.27 3.34 -2.86
C GLU A 34 9.90 3.99 -2.77
N LEU A 35 9.85 5.24 -2.30
CA LEU A 35 8.66 6.09 -2.35
C LEU A 35 8.91 7.22 -3.34
N HIS A 36 8.04 7.34 -4.34
CA HIS A 36 8.05 8.41 -5.33
C HIS A 36 6.85 9.31 -5.11
N THR A 37 7.08 10.62 -5.06
CA THR A 37 6.01 11.62 -5.04
C THR A 37 5.77 12.11 -6.45
N VAL A 38 4.55 11.92 -6.97
CA VAL A 38 4.14 12.34 -8.30
C VAL A 38 3.11 13.47 -8.16
N VAL A 39 3.36 14.59 -8.83
CA VAL A 39 2.40 15.69 -8.93
C VAL A 39 1.71 15.58 -10.28
N THR A 40 0.39 15.52 -10.26
CA THR A 40 -0.45 15.49 -11.47
C THR A 40 -0.66 16.89 -12.03
N ASP A 41 -1.11 16.99 -13.28
CA ASP A 41 -1.35 18.28 -13.95
C ASP A 41 -2.45 19.12 -13.28
N ASP A 42 -3.31 18.48 -12.47
CA ASP A 42 -4.36 19.09 -11.65
C ASP A 42 -4.02 19.15 -10.15
N ASP A 43 -2.71 19.17 -9.84
CA ASP A 43 -2.13 19.44 -8.51
C ASP A 43 -2.38 18.38 -7.41
N TYR A 44 -2.88 17.19 -7.75
CA TYR A 44 -2.88 16.08 -6.80
C TYR A 44 -1.46 15.56 -6.57
N ILE A 45 -1.11 15.38 -5.30
CA ILE A 45 0.16 14.80 -4.84
C ILE A 45 -0.08 13.31 -4.54
N LEU A 46 0.47 12.45 -5.39
CA LEU A 46 0.32 11.00 -5.30
C LEU A 46 1.59 10.37 -4.72
N SER A 47 1.40 9.41 -3.82
CA SER A 47 2.46 8.53 -3.33
C SER A 47 2.49 7.24 -4.16
N VAL A 48 3.62 6.95 -4.81
CA VAL A 48 3.83 5.74 -5.60
C VAL A 48 4.94 4.91 -4.95
N HIS A 49 4.60 3.71 -4.50
CA HIS A 49 5.54 2.77 -3.88
C HIS A 49 6.13 1.84 -4.94
N ARG A 50 7.45 1.65 -4.90
CA ARG A 50 8.17 0.78 -5.82
C ARG A 50 9.06 -0.19 -5.06
N ILE A 51 9.02 -1.46 -5.47
CA ILE A 51 9.98 -2.49 -5.07
C ILE A 51 10.99 -2.61 -6.22
N PRO A 52 12.18 -1.99 -6.13
CA PRO A 52 13.17 -2.08 -7.19
C PRO A 52 13.80 -3.48 -7.25
N LEU A 53 14.21 -3.86 -8.44
CA LEU A 53 15.08 -5.01 -8.63
C LEU A 53 16.53 -4.61 -8.36
N ARG A 54 17.33 -5.55 -7.84
CA ARG A 54 18.78 -5.36 -7.66
C ARG A 54 19.50 -5.09 -8.98
N GLU A 55 18.98 -5.64 -10.07
CA GLU A 55 19.49 -5.44 -11.42
C GLU A 55 18.41 -4.78 -12.29
N PRO A 56 18.74 -3.75 -13.07
CA PRO A 56 17.77 -3.07 -13.92
C PRO A 56 17.29 -4.03 -15.02
N THR A 57 15.98 -4.27 -15.07
CA THR A 57 15.33 -5.01 -16.17
C THR A 57 14.48 -4.07 -17.00
N ARG A 58 14.18 -4.48 -18.24
CA ARG A 58 13.33 -3.70 -19.14
C ARG A 58 11.82 -3.84 -18.85
N LYS A 59 11.43 -4.75 -17.94
CA LYS A 59 10.01 -5.04 -17.68
C LYS A 59 9.59 -4.39 -16.37
N ILE A 60 8.51 -3.62 -16.44
CA ILE A 60 7.92 -2.90 -15.31
C ILE A 60 6.47 -3.35 -15.20
N ALA A 61 6.04 -3.65 -13.98
CA ALA A 61 4.64 -3.90 -13.66
C ALA A 61 4.10 -2.72 -12.85
N LEU A 62 2.98 -2.15 -13.29
CA LEU A 62 2.21 -1.18 -12.53
C LEU A 62 0.99 -1.89 -11.93
N LEU A 63 0.86 -1.83 -10.61
CA LEU A 63 -0.28 -2.37 -9.89
C LEU A 63 -1.12 -1.21 -9.37
N MET A 64 -2.39 -1.18 -9.76
CA MET A 64 -3.34 -0.16 -9.33
C MET A 64 -4.46 -0.81 -8.52
N HIS A 65 -4.73 -0.26 -7.35
CA HIS A 65 -5.79 -0.74 -6.48
C HIS A 65 -7.18 -0.39 -7.03
N GLY A 66 -8.21 -1.06 -6.49
CA GLY A 66 -9.60 -0.80 -6.84
C GLY A 66 -10.22 0.37 -6.09
N LEU A 67 -11.54 0.51 -6.23
CA LEU A 67 -12.33 1.48 -5.48
C LEU A 67 -12.22 1.21 -3.98
N HIS A 68 -11.99 2.26 -3.19
CA HIS A 68 -11.92 2.20 -1.72
C HIS A 68 -10.77 1.32 -1.18
N CYS A 69 -9.65 1.28 -1.91
CA CYS A 69 -8.43 0.56 -1.56
C CYS A 69 -7.19 1.46 -1.63
N THR A 70 -6.04 0.92 -1.27
CA THR A 70 -4.72 1.57 -1.35
C THR A 70 -3.67 0.61 -1.96
N ALA A 71 -2.39 1.01 -2.00
CA ALA A 71 -1.32 0.10 -2.41
C ALA A 71 -1.05 -1.05 -1.40
N PHE A 72 -1.53 -0.92 -0.15
CA PHE A 72 -1.35 -1.92 0.90
C PHE A 72 -1.98 -3.29 0.56
N GLU A 73 -3.07 -3.30 -0.20
CA GLU A 73 -3.80 -4.51 -0.57
C GLU A 73 -2.96 -5.53 -1.32
N PHE A 74 -1.92 -5.09 -2.05
CA PHE A 74 -0.97 -5.98 -2.71
C PHE A 74 0.04 -6.63 -1.76
N LEU A 75 0.09 -6.20 -0.50
CA LEU A 75 1.03 -6.65 0.53
C LEU A 75 0.36 -7.41 1.67
N VAL A 76 -0.98 -7.38 1.76
CA VAL A 76 -1.75 -7.87 2.92
C VAL A 76 -1.50 -9.33 3.29
N THR A 77 -1.22 -10.19 2.31
CA THR A 77 -0.97 -11.62 2.54
C THR A 77 0.42 -11.92 3.09
N GLY A 78 1.34 -10.95 3.00
CA GLY A 78 2.74 -11.11 3.36
C GLY A 78 3.51 -12.10 2.48
N ARG A 79 4.83 -12.15 2.68
CA ARG A 79 5.74 -13.02 1.91
C ARG A 79 5.49 -14.52 2.13
N SER A 80 5.13 -14.92 3.35
CA SER A 80 4.95 -16.34 3.71
C SER A 80 3.77 -17.01 3.01
N SER A 81 2.91 -16.23 2.37
CA SER A 81 1.67 -16.69 1.74
C SER A 81 1.63 -16.36 0.24
N SER A 82 2.80 -16.24 -0.42
CA SER A 82 2.86 -16.06 -1.88
C SER A 82 2.68 -17.39 -2.63
N LEU A 83 2.01 -17.36 -3.78
CA LEU A 83 1.86 -18.50 -4.70
C LEU A 83 3.19 -18.92 -5.34
#